data_AF-A0A0F9B4U6-F1
#
_entry.id   AF-A0A0F9B4U6-F1
#
_cell.length_a   1.000
_cell.length_b   1.000
_cell.length_c   1.000
_cell.angle_alpha   90.00
_cell.angle_beta   90.00
_cell.angle_gamma   90.00
#
_symmetry.space_group_name_H-M   'P 1'
#
loop_
_entity.id
_entity.type
_entity.pdbx_description
1 polymer ?
#
loop_
_entity_poly.entity_id
_entity_poly.type
_entity_poly.pdbx_seq_one_letter_code
_entity_poly.pdbx_strand_id
1 'polypeptide(L)'
;MKNMILLDTDILVDFLRGYSKAVSYVKAHTDRIILSSIVVAELYAGIRDNTELIELDELVSLFTVVPVTPDLAKAGGLYKRDYKKSHGIA
;
A
#
# COMPACT_ATOMS: atom_id res chain seq x y z
N MET A 1 -16.84 -13.53 -10.12
CA MET A 1 -15.41 -13.22 -9.84
C MET A 1 -15.36 -12.47 -8.51
N LYS A 2 -14.41 -12.79 -7.63
CA LYS A 2 -14.27 -12.11 -6.33
C LYS A 2 -13.40 -10.86 -6.56
N ASN A 3 -13.85 -9.68 -6.14
CA ASN A 3 -13.12 -8.43 -6.39
C ASN A 3 -11.77 -8.41 -5.65
N MET A 4 -10.72 -7.90 -6.31
CA MET A 4 -9.43 -7.64 -5.68
C MET A 4 -9.56 -6.50 -4.65
N ILE A 5 -8.69 -6.51 -3.65
CA ILE A 5 -8.64 -5.53 -2.56
C ILE A 5 -7.30 -4.81 -2.64
N LEU A 6 -7.34 -3.52 -2.96
CA LEU A 6 -6.17 -2.65 -2.89
C LEU A 6 -6.07 -2.12 -1.46
N LEU A 7 -5.02 -2.50 -0.73
CA LEU A 7 -4.77 -1.97 0.61
C LEU A 7 -4.03 -0.65 0.53
N ASP A 8 -4.41 0.27 1.41
CA ASP A 8 -3.63 1.47 1.71
C ASP A 8 -2.48 1.12 2.66
N THR A 9 -1.49 2.02 2.75
CA THR A 9 -0.25 1.80 3.51
C THR A 9 -0.51 1.67 5.00
N ASP A 10 -1.49 2.41 5.53
CA ASP A 10 -1.84 2.39 6.96
C ASP A 10 -2.24 1.00 7.47
N ILE A 11 -3.06 0.27 6.71
CA ILE A 11 -3.49 -1.10 7.05
C ILE A 11 -2.28 -2.06 7.04
N LEU A 12 -1.34 -1.88 6.13
CA LEU A 12 -0.13 -2.71 6.06
C LEU A 12 0.87 -2.37 7.16
N VAL A 13 1.03 -1.09 7.50
CA VAL A 13 1.80 -0.66 8.66
C VAL A 13 1.19 -1.22 9.94
N ASP A 14 -0.14 -1.20 10.05
CA ASP A 14 -0.83 -1.77 11.20
C ASP A 14 -0.69 -3.28 11.29
N PHE A 15 -0.70 -3.96 10.15
CA PHE A 15 -0.41 -5.39 10.05
C PHE A 15 1.01 -5.71 10.52
N LEU A 16 2.02 -4.97 10.04
CA LEU A 16 3.42 -5.12 10.42
C LEU A 16 3.66 -4.84 11.91
N ARG A 17 2.90 -3.90 12.50
CA ARG A 17 2.91 -3.61 13.95
C ARG A 17 2.16 -4.65 14.79
N GLY A 18 1.51 -5.63 14.16
CA GLY A 18 0.79 -6.70 14.85
C GLY A 18 -0.57 -6.29 15.41
N TYR A 19 -1.19 -5.21 14.93
CA TYR A 19 -2.53 -4.84 15.39
C TYR A 19 -3.56 -5.89 14.96
N SER A 20 -4.25 -6.47 15.95
CA SER A 20 -5.09 -7.67 15.78
C SER A 20 -6.15 -7.55 14.70
N LYS A 21 -6.75 -6.37 14.53
CA LYS A 21 -7.75 -6.11 13.46
C LYS A 21 -7.12 -6.18 12.07
N ALA A 22 -5.97 -5.54 11.88
CA ALA A 22 -5.25 -5.56 10.61
C ALA A 22 -4.73 -6.98 10.29
N VAL A 23 -4.14 -7.66 11.28
CA VAL A 23 -3.71 -9.06 11.16
C VAL A 23 -4.85 -9.97 10.73
N SER A 24 -6.01 -9.85 11.39
CA SER A 24 -7.19 -10.67 11.06
C SER A 24 -7.71 -10.35 9.66
N TYR A 25 -7.74 -9.08 9.28
CA TYR A 25 -8.22 -8.65 7.97
C TYR A 25 -7.32 -9.13 6.83
N VAL A 26 -6.00 -8.96 6.95
CA VAL A 26 -5.03 -9.39 5.93
C VAL A 26 -5.05 -10.90 5.76
N LYS A 27 -5.06 -11.67 6.86
CA LYS A 27 -5.12 -13.14 6.81
C LYS A 27 -6.42 -13.66 6.21
N ALA A 28 -7.55 -12.99 6.43
CA ALA A 28 -8.84 -13.39 5.88
C ALA A 28 -8.98 -13.13 4.37
N HIS A 29 -8.09 -12.32 3.77
CA HIS A 29 -8.22 -11.84 2.40
C HIS A 29 -6.94 -11.99 1.56
N THR A 30 -5.98 -12.79 2.01
CA THR A 30 -4.65 -12.91 1.36
C THR A 30 -4.75 -13.29 -0.12
N ASP A 31 -5.76 -14.07 -0.50
CA ASP A 31 -6.04 -14.50 -1.88
C ASP A 31 -6.49 -13.36 -2.83
N ARG A 32 -6.77 -12.17 -2.30
CA ARG A 32 -7.36 -11.04 -3.04
C ARG A 32 -6.61 -9.74 -2.89
N ILE A 33 -5.62 -9.69 -2.01
CA ILE A 33 -4.88 -8.46 -1.73
C ILE A 33 -3.91 -8.19 -2.88
N ILE A 34 -3.95 -6.95 -3.35
CA ILE A 34 -3.00 -6.39 -4.31
C ILE A 34 -2.41 -5.12 -3.72
N LEU A 35 -1.19 -4.77 -4.13
CA LEU A 35 -0.50 -3.56 -3.71
C LEU A 35 -0.34 -2.60 -4.88
N SER A 36 -0.37 -1.30 -4.63
CA SER A 36 0.10 -0.33 -5.63
C SER A 36 1.61 -0.14 -5.49
N SER A 37 2.28 0.24 -6.58
CA SER A 37 3.70 0.61 -6.49
C SER A 37 3.96 1.83 -5.58
N ILE A 38 2.94 2.64 -5.29
CA ILE A 38 3.03 3.76 -4.32
C ILE A 38 3.09 3.25 -2.89
N VAL A 39 2.21 2.31 -2.54
CA VAL A 39 2.19 1.67 -1.21
C VAL A 39 3.52 0.95 -0.95
N VAL A 40 4.07 0.26 -1.97
CA VAL A 40 5.41 -0.32 -1.89
C VAL A 40 6.44 0.77 -1.58
N ALA A 41 6.46 1.88 -2.31
CA ALA A 41 7.42 2.96 -2.06
C ALA A 41 7.32 3.53 -0.63
N GLU A 42 6.11 3.71 -0.10
CA GLU A 42 5.90 4.24 1.27
C GLU A 42 6.35 3.25 2.36
N LEU A 43 6.11 1.95 2.17
CA LEU A 43 6.57 0.92 3.10
C LEU A 43 8.10 0.90 3.19
N TYR A 44 8.79 0.94 2.04
CA TYR A 44 10.27 0.94 2.03
C TYR A 44 10.86 2.24 2.58
N ALA A 45 10.19 3.37 2.40
CA ALA A 45 10.62 4.64 3.00
C ALA A 45 10.57 4.62 4.55
N GLY A 46 9.80 3.70 5.14
CA GLY A 46 9.66 3.52 6.58
C GLY A 46 10.69 2.59 7.24
N ILE A 47 11.51 1.88 6.46
CA ILE A 47 12.49 0.90 6.94
C ILE A 47 13.58 1.57 7.78
N ARG A 48 13.95 0.96 8.91
CA ARG A 48 14.99 1.46 9.82
C ARG A 48 16.30 0.69 9.75
N ASP A 49 16.25 -0.60 9.44
CA ASP A 49 17.41 -1.47 9.40
C ASP A 49 17.28 -2.58 8.34
N ASN A 50 18.36 -3.36 8.19
CA ASN A 50 18.42 -4.44 7.19
C ASN A 50 17.52 -5.63 7.53
N THR A 51 17.13 -5.81 8.79
CA THR A 51 16.20 -6.88 9.18
C THR A 51 14.79 -6.53 8.71
N GLU A 52 14.34 -5.29 8.96
CA GLU A 52 13.06 -4.79 8.45
C GLU A 52 12.99 -4.82 6.91
N LEU A 53 14.11 -4.56 6.22
CA LEU A 53 14.18 -4.67 4.76
C LEU A 53 13.89 -6.09 4.26
N ILE A 54 14.54 -7.10 4.84
CA ILE A 54 14.38 -8.50 4.41
C ILE A 54 12.96 -8.98 4.68
N GLU A 55 12.41 -8.67 5.86
CA GLU A 55 11.03 -9.03 6.21
C GLU A 55 10.02 -8.37 5.27
N LEU A 56 10.27 -7.11 4.88
CA LEU A 56 9.39 -6.39 3.97
C LEU A 56 9.51 -6.90 2.53
N ASP A 57 10.71 -7.23 2.05
CA ASP A 57 10.93 -7.88 0.75
C ASP A 57 10.13 -9.19 0.65
N GLU A 58 10.22 -10.04 1.67
CA GLU A 58 9.46 -11.29 1.74
C GLU A 58 7.95 -11.02 1.73
N LEU A 59 7.46 -10.08 2.54
CA LEU A 59 6.05 -9.74 2.60
C LEU A 59 5.52 -9.23 1.25
N VAL A 60 6.21 -8.28 0.61
CA VAL A 60 5.78 -7.70 -0.66
C VAL A 60 5.79 -8.75 -1.78
N SER A 61 6.70 -9.72 -1.74
CA SER A 61 6.76 -10.82 -2.72
C SER A 61 5.51 -11.72 -2.72
N LEU A 62 4.73 -11.72 -1.64
CA LEU A 62 3.50 -12.51 -1.52
C LEU A 62 2.32 -11.89 -2.27
N PHE A 63 2.43 -10.62 -2.69
CA PHE A 63 1.32 -9.88 -3.29
C PHE A 63 1.58 -9.53 -4.76
N THR A 64 0.51 -9.42 -5.53
CA THR A 64 0.60 -8.82 -6.86
C THR A 64 0.72 -7.30 -6.71
N VAL A 65 1.80 -6.73 -7.26
CA VAL A 65 2.02 -5.28 -7.31
C VAL A 65 1.50 -4.72 -8.63
N VAL A 66 0.56 -3.77 -8.56
CA VAL A 66 0.01 -3.05 -9.70
C VAL A 66 0.82 -1.79 -9.95
N PRO A 67 1.42 -1.62 -11.13
CA PRO A 67 2.26 -0.46 -11.44
C PRO A 67 1.41 0.79 -11.67
N VAL A 68 1.93 1.95 -11.26
CA VAL A 68 1.37 3.25 -11.68
C VAL A 68 1.76 3.52 -13.13
N THR A 69 0.75 3.59 -14.00
CA THR A 69 0.91 3.96 -15.41
C THR A 69 0.91 5.48 -15.59
N PRO A 70 1.35 6.00 -16.74
CA PRO A 70 1.27 7.44 -17.04
C PRO A 70 -0.14 8.02 -16.90
N ASP A 71 -1.18 7.27 -17.29
CA ASP A 71 -2.57 7.71 -17.19
C ASP A 71 -3.04 7.79 -15.73
N LEU A 72 -2.65 6.82 -14.89
CA LEU A 72 -2.93 6.86 -13.45
C LEU A 72 -2.20 8.03 -12.78
N ALA A 73 -0.93 8.26 -13.13
CA ALA A 73 -0.16 9.38 -12.63
C ALA A 73 -0.79 10.73 -13.01
N LYS A 74 -1.25 10.87 -14.26
CA LYS A 74 -1.97 12.05 -14.73
C LYS A 74 -3.27 12.26 -13.95
N ALA A 75 -4.06 11.21 -13.74
CA ALA A 75 -5.30 11.28 -12.95
C ALA A 75 -5.02 11.72 -11.51
N GLY A 76 -3.99 11.15 -10.87
CA GLY A 76 -3.55 11.55 -9.53
C GLY A 76 -3.13 13.03 -9.46
N GLY A 77 -2.40 13.52 -10.46
CA GLY A 77 -2.04 14.93 -10.57
C GLY A 77 -3.25 15.86 -10.71
N LEU A 78 -4.27 15.46 -11.46
CA LEU A 78 -5.52 16.21 -11.60
C LEU A 78 -6.30 16.23 -10.27
N TYR A 79 -6.38 15.10 -9.56
CA TYR A 79 -6.97 15.07 -8.22
C TYR A 79 -6.24 15.99 -7.25
N LYS A 80 -4.90 15.96 -7.23
CA LYS A 80 -4.11 16.89 -6.42
C LYS A 80 -4.42 18.35 -6.79
N ARG A 81 -4.46 18.68 -8.08
CA ARG A 81 -4.78 20.05 -8.54
C ARG A 81 -6.14 20.53 -8.00
N ASP A 82 -7.15 19.68 -8.07
CA ASP A 82 -8.53 20.02 -7.76
C ASP A 82 -8.80 20.04 -6.24
N TYR A 83 -8.14 19.17 -5.48
CA TYR A 83 -8.41 18.97 -4.05
C TYR A 83 -7.33 19.48 -3.10
N LYS A 84 -6.14 19.92 -3.57
CA LYS A 84 -5.05 20.39 -2.69
C LYS A 84 -5.46 21.49 -1.71
N LYS A 85 -6.33 22.41 -2.14
CA LYS A 85 -6.76 23.56 -1.33
C LYS A 85 -7.75 23.16 -0.24
N SER A 86 -8.65 22.23 -0.52
CA SER A 86 -9.69 21.80 0.41
C SER A 86 -9.22 20.72 1.37
N HIS A 87 -8.22 19.92 0.99
CA HIS A 87 -7.76 18.76 1.75
C HIS A 87 -6.34 18.92 2.33
N GLY A 88 -5.74 20.11 2.22
CA GLY A 88 -4.44 20.40 2.81
C GLY A 88 -3.28 19.57 2.23
N ILE A 89 -3.39 19.14 0.98
CA ILE A 89 -2.39 18.28 0.31
C ILE A 89 -1.30 19.18 -0.31
N ALA A 90 -0.08 19.16 0.26
CA ALA A 90 1.08 19.92 -0.23
C ALA A 90 1.71 19.28 -1.48
#